data_AF-A0A2R6G8J6-F1
#
_entry.id   AF-A0A2R6G8J6-F1
#
_cell.length_a   1.000
_cell.length_b   1.000
_cell.length_c   1.000
_cell.angle_alpha   90.00
_cell.angle_beta   90.00
_cell.angle_gamma   90.00
#
_symmetry.space_group_name_H-M   'P 1'
#
loop_
_entity.id
_entity.type
_entity.pdbx_description
1 polymer ?
#
loop_
_entity_poly.entity_id
_entity_poly.type
_entity_poly.pdbx_seq_one_letter_code
_entity_poly.pdbx_strand_id
1 'polypeptide(L)'
;MTEPDHPDPPSAAELDLVGQRRTRVDADDLASLPVRRRTVEMVCSTGRRDAATWGGAPLPDLLSLGTLPPTTTHLVVGTGDGYAACVGVEAALSGLLAWTREGRLLAEATPYVTRFVAPGVDGVRFVKGVARIEAVALSAGEDPADYESLDTDSPDFEAAEASGGTTGVDG
;
A
#
# COMPACT_ATOMS: atom_id res chain seq x y z
N MET A 1 -8.77 15.13 -24.41
CA MET A 1 -7.71 15.09 -23.37
C MET A 1 -7.51 13.64 -23.06
N THR A 2 -6.42 13.05 -23.55
CA THR A 2 -6.06 11.66 -23.24
C THR A 2 -5.60 11.65 -21.79
N GLU A 3 -6.30 10.92 -20.91
CA GLU A 3 -5.77 10.64 -19.57
C GLU A 3 -4.36 10.08 -19.74
N PRO A 4 -3.36 10.55 -18.96
CA PRO A 4 -1.99 10.11 -19.17
C PRO A 4 -1.94 8.61 -18.94
N ASP A 5 -1.52 7.88 -19.97
CA ASP A 5 -1.29 6.43 -19.98
C ASP A 5 -0.73 6.00 -18.62
N HIS A 6 -1.50 5.21 -17.90
CA HIS A 6 -1.09 4.68 -16.61
C HIS A 6 -0.48 3.31 -16.87
N PRO A 7 0.71 3.01 -16.34
CA PRO A 7 1.24 1.66 -16.45
C PRO A 7 0.23 0.67 -15.89
N ASP A 8 -0.05 -0.38 -16.65
CA ASP A 8 -0.82 -1.51 -16.16
C ASP A 8 -0.15 -2.12 -14.92
N PRO A 9 -0.92 -2.75 -14.02
CA PRO A 9 -0.33 -3.48 -12.91
C PRO A 9 0.64 -4.56 -13.46
N PRO A 10 1.79 -4.76 -12.81
CA PRO A 10 2.73 -5.80 -13.22
C PRO A 10 2.08 -7.18 -13.07
N SER A 11 2.39 -8.12 -13.96
CA SER A 11 1.78 -9.46 -13.99
C SER A 11 2.04 -10.30 -12.71
N ALA A 12 3.02 -9.90 -11.91
CA ALA A 12 3.32 -10.53 -10.61
C ALA A 12 2.49 -9.94 -9.45
N ALA A 13 1.66 -8.91 -9.70
CA ALA A 13 0.78 -8.35 -8.69
C ALA A 13 -0.38 -9.32 -8.42
N GLU A 14 -0.40 -9.86 -7.22
CA GLU A 14 -1.49 -10.68 -6.72
C GLU A 14 -1.65 -10.47 -5.22
N LEU A 15 -2.89 -10.57 -4.74
CA LEU A 15 -3.17 -10.56 -3.31
C LEU A 15 -4.45 -11.33 -2.95
N ASP A 16 -4.57 -11.65 -1.67
CA ASP A 16 -5.80 -12.19 -1.10
C ASP A 16 -6.61 -11.13 -0.38
N LEU A 17 -7.87 -10.97 -0.79
CA LEU A 17 -8.88 -10.26 -0.02
C LEU A 17 -9.58 -11.24 0.92
N VAL A 18 -9.43 -11.04 2.22
CA VAL A 18 -10.05 -11.88 3.25
C VAL A 18 -11.15 -11.09 3.94
N GLY A 19 -12.40 -11.40 3.60
CA GLY A 19 -13.58 -10.89 4.28
C GLY A 19 -14.43 -12.03 4.82
N GLN A 20 -15.71 -12.06 4.46
CA GLN A 20 -16.59 -13.20 4.71
C GLN A 20 -16.12 -14.47 3.97
N ARG A 21 -15.40 -14.28 2.87
CA ARG A 21 -14.69 -15.32 2.12
C ARG A 21 -13.34 -14.78 1.69
N ARG A 22 -12.43 -15.70 1.36
CA ARG A 22 -11.16 -15.38 0.70
C ARG A 22 -11.39 -15.31 -0.81
N THR A 23 -10.99 -14.19 -1.41
CA THR A 23 -10.97 -13.97 -2.85
C THR A 23 -9.53 -13.67 -3.26
N ARG A 24 -8.99 -14.44 -4.22
CA ARG A 24 -7.71 -14.10 -4.86
C ARG A 24 -7.97 -13.03 -5.91
N VAL A 25 -7.13 -12.01 -5.92
CA VAL A 25 -7.13 -10.92 -6.90
C VAL A 25 -5.78 -10.96 -7.62
N ASP A 26 -5.81 -11.06 -8.94
CA ASP A 26 -4.61 -11.08 -9.77
C ASP A 26 -4.43 -9.78 -10.58
N ALA A 27 -3.42 -9.75 -11.45
CA ALA A 27 -3.11 -8.58 -12.26
C ALA A 27 -4.23 -8.22 -13.25
N ASP A 28 -4.96 -9.19 -13.79
CA ASP A 28 -6.07 -8.94 -14.73
C ASP A 28 -7.26 -8.31 -13.98
N ASP A 29 -7.56 -8.81 -12.78
CA ASP A 29 -8.56 -8.19 -11.90
C ASP A 29 -8.16 -6.75 -11.56
N LEU A 30 -6.89 -6.50 -11.21
CA LEU A 30 -6.39 -5.15 -10.90
C LEU A 30 -6.43 -4.22 -12.12
N ALA A 31 -6.13 -4.73 -13.32
CA ALA A 31 -6.18 -3.95 -14.56
C ALA A 31 -7.61 -3.55 -14.96
N SER A 32 -8.61 -4.30 -14.49
CA SER A 32 -10.02 -3.96 -14.68
C SER A 32 -10.52 -2.81 -13.79
N LEU A 33 -9.78 -2.48 -12.73
CA LEU A 33 -10.15 -1.43 -11.78
C LEU A 33 -9.73 -0.03 -12.28
N PRO A 34 -10.45 1.03 -11.88
CA PRO A 34 -10.04 2.39 -12.19
C PRO A 34 -8.69 2.72 -11.53
N VAL A 35 -7.73 3.23 -12.31
CA VAL A 35 -6.46 3.73 -11.76
C VAL A 35 -6.62 5.16 -11.28
N ARG A 36 -6.06 5.48 -10.10
CA ARG A 36 -6.01 6.84 -9.55
C ARG A 36 -4.59 7.21 -9.16
N ARG A 37 -4.25 8.49 -9.33
CA ARG A 37 -3.03 9.10 -8.79
C ARG A 37 -3.37 9.89 -7.52
N ARG A 38 -2.57 9.73 -6.47
CA ARG A 38 -2.67 10.54 -5.25
C ARG A 38 -1.27 10.91 -4.76
N THR A 39 -1.07 12.18 -4.48
CA THR A 39 0.10 12.63 -3.73
C THR A 39 -0.15 12.39 -2.26
N VAL A 40 0.72 11.60 -1.63
CA VAL A 40 0.62 11.23 -0.21
C VAL A 40 1.89 11.67 0.48
N GLU A 41 1.74 12.44 1.55
CA GLU A 41 2.84 12.78 2.46
C GLU A 41 3.06 11.62 3.43
N MET A 42 4.25 11.03 3.38
CA MET A 42 4.72 10.03 4.31
C MET A 42 5.52 10.73 5.40
N VAL A 43 5.11 10.54 6.65
CA VAL A 43 5.91 10.93 7.81
C VAL A 43 6.60 9.67 8.31
N CYS A 44 7.94 9.67 8.28
CA CYS A 44 8.74 8.60 8.87
C CYS A 44 8.85 8.81 10.39
N SER A 45 9.12 7.75 11.13
CA SER A 45 9.38 7.77 12.59
C SER A 45 10.52 8.72 13.00
N THR A 46 11.41 9.08 12.07
CA THR A 46 12.48 10.07 12.26
C THR A 46 12.02 11.53 12.13
N GLY A 47 10.74 11.77 11.81
CA GLY A 47 10.17 13.09 11.56
C GLY A 47 10.41 13.65 10.16
N ARG A 48 11.14 12.92 9.29
CA ARG A 48 11.29 13.27 7.87
C ARG A 48 9.93 13.14 7.18
N ARG A 49 9.58 14.15 6.39
CA ARG A 49 8.40 14.15 5.53
C ARG A 49 8.83 14.00 4.08
N ASP A 50 8.27 13.02 3.39
CA ASP A 50 8.47 12.80 1.96
C ASP A 50 7.09 12.73 1.31
N ALA A 51 6.84 13.60 0.33
CA ALA A 51 5.62 13.58 -0.45
C ALA A 51 5.91 12.99 -1.82
N ALA A 52 5.21 11.91 -2.15
CA ALA A 52 5.31 11.27 -3.46
C ALA A 52 3.93 11.06 -4.08
N THR A 53 3.87 11.09 -5.40
CA THR A 53 2.69 10.77 -6.20
C THR A 53 2.65 9.28 -6.48
N TRP A 54 1.62 8.62 -5.97
CA TRP A 54 1.40 7.19 -6.12
C TRP A 54 0.28 6.94 -7.12
N GLY A 55 0.41 5.87 -7.91
CA GLY A 55 -0.63 5.44 -8.84
C GLY A 55 -0.98 3.97 -8.68
N GLY A 56 -2.27 3.68 -8.63
CA GLY A 56 -2.82 2.32 -8.59
C GLY A 56 -4.31 2.31 -8.32
N ALA A 57 -4.82 1.18 -7.86
CA ALA A 57 -6.25 0.96 -7.60
C ALA A 57 -6.66 1.58 -6.25
N PRO A 58 -7.75 2.37 -6.19
CA PRO A 58 -8.34 2.79 -4.94
C PRO A 58 -8.79 1.59 -4.10
N LEU A 59 -8.55 1.66 -2.79
CA LEU A 59 -8.98 0.58 -1.88
C LEU A 59 -10.49 0.29 -1.97
N PRO A 60 -11.41 1.27 -2.06
CA PRO A 60 -12.83 0.97 -2.18
C PRO A 60 -13.18 0.11 -3.41
N ASP A 61 -12.55 0.40 -4.54
CA ASP A 61 -12.76 -0.34 -5.80
C ASP A 61 -12.19 -1.76 -5.69
N LEU A 62 -10.99 -1.90 -5.10
CA LEU A 62 -10.37 -3.20 -4.84
C LEU A 62 -11.22 -4.06 -3.89
N LEU A 63 -11.66 -3.49 -2.76
CA LEU A 63 -12.45 -4.20 -1.76
C LEU A 63 -13.82 -4.65 -2.31
N SER A 64 -14.32 -3.99 -3.36
CA SER A 64 -15.56 -4.36 -4.04
C SER A 64 -15.47 -5.67 -4.83
N LEU A 65 -14.25 -6.16 -5.13
CA LEU A 65 -14.02 -7.49 -5.68
C LEU A 65 -14.23 -8.61 -4.64
N GLY A 66 -14.17 -8.26 -3.35
CA GLY A 66 -14.39 -9.15 -2.21
C GLY A 66 -15.79 -9.04 -1.62
N THR A 67 -16.02 -9.75 -0.52
CA THR A 67 -17.23 -9.60 0.30
C THR A 67 -16.83 -9.29 1.73
N LEU A 68 -16.78 -8.02 2.10
CA LEU A 68 -16.42 -7.58 3.44
C LEU A 68 -17.64 -7.64 4.39
N PRO A 69 -17.44 -7.99 5.67
CA PRO A 69 -18.49 -7.82 6.68
C PRO A 69 -18.88 -6.33 6.84
N PRO A 70 -20.16 -6.00 7.05
CA PRO A 70 -20.56 -4.61 7.33
C PRO A 70 -20.07 -4.10 8.69
N THR A 71 -19.61 -5.01 9.56
CA THR A 71 -19.04 -4.70 10.88
C THR A 71 -17.53 -4.43 10.83
N THR A 72 -16.92 -4.41 9.64
CA THR A 72 -15.49 -4.14 9.49
C THR A 72 -15.14 -2.75 9.99
N THR A 73 -14.21 -2.69 10.94
CA THR A 73 -13.69 -1.43 11.50
C THR A 73 -12.26 -1.16 11.08
N HIS A 74 -11.48 -2.20 10.76
CA HIS A 74 -10.09 -2.08 10.33
C HIS A 74 -9.77 -3.05 9.20
N LEU A 75 -8.69 -2.75 8.48
CA LEU A 75 -8.05 -3.62 7.52
C LEU A 75 -6.66 -3.99 8.02
N VAL A 76 -6.37 -5.29 8.11
CA VAL A 76 -5.01 -5.80 8.30
C VAL A 76 -4.40 -5.99 6.92
N VAL A 77 -3.50 -5.09 6.56
CA VAL A 77 -2.75 -5.13 5.30
C VAL A 77 -1.44 -5.86 5.57
N GLY A 78 -1.15 -6.89 4.80
CA GLY A 78 0.00 -7.75 5.03
C GLY A 78 0.75 -8.16 3.77
N THR A 79 1.98 -8.58 4.00
CA THR A 79 2.89 -9.17 3.02
C THR A 79 2.84 -10.70 3.10
N GLY A 80 3.48 -11.37 2.15
CA GLY A 80 3.60 -12.83 2.16
C GLY A 80 4.58 -13.37 3.23
N ASP A 81 5.47 -12.52 3.75
CA ASP A 81 6.55 -12.88 4.69
C ASP A 81 6.20 -12.63 6.16
N GLY A 82 4.98 -12.15 6.46
CA GLY A 82 4.46 -12.04 7.82
C GLY A 82 4.48 -10.62 8.40
N TYR A 83 4.92 -9.62 7.64
CA TYR A 83 4.73 -8.22 8.00
C TYR A 83 3.25 -7.82 7.83
N ALA A 84 2.67 -7.16 8.83
CA ALA A 84 1.27 -6.74 8.79
C ALA A 84 1.02 -5.44 9.55
N ALA A 85 0.20 -4.56 8.98
CA ALA A 85 -0.23 -3.31 9.59
C ALA A 85 -1.75 -3.25 9.70
N CYS A 86 -2.26 -2.79 10.84
CA CYS A 86 -3.68 -2.64 11.11
C CYS A 86 -4.09 -1.19 10.90
N VAL A 87 -5.00 -0.95 9.95
CA VAL A 87 -5.39 0.40 9.53
C VAL A 87 -6.89 0.57 9.69
N GLY A 88 -7.31 1.63 10.37
CA GLY A 88 -8.73 1.97 10.49
C GLY A 88 -9.39 2.12 9.11
N VAL A 89 -10.59 1.56 8.95
CA VAL A 89 -11.26 1.46 7.65
C VAL A 89 -11.44 2.83 6.98
N GLU A 90 -11.74 3.88 7.75
CA GLU A 90 -11.92 5.24 7.23
C GLU A 90 -10.65 5.78 6.54
N ALA A 91 -9.49 5.59 7.18
CA ALA A 91 -8.21 5.99 6.63
C ALA A 91 -7.83 5.11 5.43
N ALA A 92 -8.04 3.80 5.54
CA ALA A 92 -7.71 2.85 4.47
C ALA A 92 -8.53 3.08 3.19
N LEU A 93 -9.82 3.46 3.31
CA LEU A 93 -10.68 3.79 2.17
C LEU A 93 -10.22 5.04 1.39
N SER A 94 -9.37 5.87 2.00
CA SER A 94 -8.71 7.00 1.33
C SER A 94 -7.38 6.60 0.66
N GLY A 95 -6.98 5.33 0.76
CA GLY A 95 -5.72 4.83 0.25
C GLY A 95 -5.78 4.28 -1.19
N LEU A 96 -4.60 3.84 -1.64
CA LEU A 96 -4.38 3.10 -2.87
C LEU A 96 -3.61 1.81 -2.58
N LEU A 97 -3.91 0.76 -3.36
CA LEU A 97 -2.94 -0.27 -3.67
C LEU A 97 -2.14 0.24 -4.88
N ALA A 98 -0.96 0.80 -4.63
CA ALA A 98 -0.12 1.43 -5.63
C ALA A 98 0.85 0.42 -6.27
N TRP A 99 1.04 0.52 -7.59
CA TRP A 99 2.13 -0.16 -8.32
C TRP A 99 3.03 0.84 -9.06
N THR A 100 2.75 2.14 -8.94
CA THR A 100 3.61 3.21 -9.45
C THR A 100 3.92 4.27 -8.39
N ARG A 101 5.12 4.85 -8.47
CA ARG A 101 5.56 6.04 -7.72
C ARG A 101 6.21 7.01 -8.72
N GLU A 102 5.79 8.27 -8.70
CA GLU A 102 6.23 9.32 -9.64
C GLU A 102 6.10 8.88 -11.12
N GLY A 103 5.03 8.16 -11.44
CA GLY A 103 4.74 7.68 -12.79
C GLY A 103 5.57 6.48 -13.26
N ARG A 104 6.47 5.93 -12.43
CA ARG A 104 7.28 4.74 -12.76
C ARG A 104 6.78 3.52 -11.98
N LEU A 105 6.94 2.33 -12.57
CA LEU A 105 6.60 1.07 -11.90
C LEU A 105 7.50 0.84 -10.69
N LEU A 106 6.93 0.36 -9.58
CA LEU A 106 7.70 0.01 -8.38
C LEU A 106 8.71 -1.11 -8.66
N ALA A 107 8.35 -2.04 -9.54
CA ALA A 107 9.18 -3.17 -9.94
C ALA A 107 10.49 -2.75 -10.64
N GLU A 108 10.58 -1.52 -11.18
CA GLU A 108 11.80 -1.02 -11.82
C GLU A 108 12.88 -0.61 -10.81
N ALA A 109 12.47 -0.26 -9.59
CA ALA A 109 13.34 0.35 -8.59
C ALA A 109 13.38 -0.41 -7.26
N THR A 110 12.50 -1.39 -7.06
CA THR A 110 12.30 -2.06 -5.78
C THR A 110 12.02 -3.55 -5.97
N PRO A 111 12.26 -4.41 -4.97
CA PRO A 111 12.00 -5.84 -5.06
C PRO A 111 10.52 -6.22 -4.98
N TYR A 112 9.62 -5.25 -4.81
CA TYR A 112 8.19 -5.45 -4.68
C TYR A 112 7.42 -4.72 -5.79
N VAL A 113 6.21 -5.20 -6.05
CA VAL A 113 5.41 -4.75 -7.19
C VAL A 113 4.18 -3.94 -6.79
N THR A 114 3.75 -4.05 -5.53
CA THR A 114 2.62 -3.32 -4.95
C THR A 114 3.01 -2.65 -3.64
N ARG A 115 2.31 -1.59 -3.25
CA ARG A 115 2.45 -0.95 -1.95
C ARG A 115 1.14 -0.33 -1.51
N PHE A 116 0.74 -0.55 -0.26
CA PHE A 116 -0.36 0.19 0.34
C PHE A 116 0.11 1.58 0.75
N VAL A 117 -0.65 2.61 0.38
CA VAL A 117 -0.42 4.00 0.78
C VAL A 117 -1.74 4.68 1.10
N ALA A 118 -1.79 5.47 2.17
CA ALA A 118 -3.00 6.20 2.54
C ALA A 118 -2.66 7.55 3.21
N PRO A 119 -3.38 8.63 2.86
CA PRO A 119 -3.25 9.91 3.58
C PRO A 119 -3.57 9.75 5.06
N GLY A 120 -2.81 10.43 5.92
CA GLY A 120 -3.04 10.44 7.38
C GLY A 120 -2.68 9.12 8.09
N VAL A 121 -2.15 8.14 7.37
CA VAL A 121 -1.60 6.91 7.94
C VAL A 121 -0.09 7.05 8.10
N ASP A 122 0.46 6.54 9.20
CA ASP A 122 1.90 6.56 9.46
C ASP A 122 2.65 5.78 8.37
N GLY A 123 3.80 6.30 7.92
CA GLY A 123 4.62 5.66 6.89
C GLY A 123 5.08 4.25 7.23
N VAL A 124 5.18 3.90 8.52
CA VAL A 124 5.46 2.51 8.91
C VAL A 124 4.36 1.56 8.44
N ARG A 125 3.10 2.01 8.41
CA ARG A 125 1.96 1.19 7.97
C ARG A 125 1.79 1.16 6.45
N PHE A 126 2.69 1.77 5.67
CA PHE A 126 2.65 1.73 4.21
C PHE A 126 3.29 0.43 3.69
N VAL A 127 2.55 -0.67 3.85
CA VAL A 127 2.97 -2.03 3.56
C VAL A 127 3.49 -2.18 2.13
N LYS A 128 4.75 -2.59 2.00
CA LYS A 128 5.42 -2.89 0.72
C LYS A 128 5.16 -4.34 0.33
N GLY A 129 4.90 -4.65 -0.94
CA GLY A 129 4.63 -6.01 -1.40
C GLY A 129 3.36 -6.60 -0.80
N VAL A 130 2.25 -5.84 -0.88
CA VAL A 130 0.96 -6.28 -0.35
C VAL A 130 0.55 -7.58 -1.03
N ALA A 131 0.38 -8.63 -0.22
CA ALA A 131 -0.07 -9.94 -0.64
C ALA A 131 -1.40 -10.35 0.01
N ARG A 132 -1.84 -9.62 1.05
CA ARG A 132 -3.07 -9.91 1.77
C ARG A 132 -3.70 -8.65 2.34
N ILE A 133 -5.03 -8.54 2.25
CA ILE A 133 -5.82 -7.53 2.94
C ILE A 133 -6.97 -8.24 3.63
N GLU A 134 -7.01 -8.17 4.95
CA GLU A 134 -8.04 -8.81 5.77
C GLU A 134 -8.93 -7.79 6.46
N ALA A 135 -10.24 -7.99 6.36
CA ALA A 135 -11.24 -7.18 7.02
C ALA A 135 -11.50 -7.71 8.44
N VAL A 136 -11.26 -6.87 9.44
CA VAL A 136 -11.43 -7.22 10.85
C VAL A 136 -12.40 -6.27 11.56
N ALA A 137 -13.05 -6.77 12.60
CA ALA A 137 -13.97 -6.01 13.44
C ALA A 137 -13.42 -5.99 14.86
N LEU A 138 -12.82 -4.87 15.25
CA LEU A 138 -12.30 -4.63 16.60
C LEU A 138 -13.40 -4.06 17.48
N SER A 139 -13.50 -4.62 18.69
CA SER A 139 -14.38 -4.17 19.76
C SER A 139 -13.82 -2.94 20.47
N ALA A 140 -14.67 -2.23 21.20
CA ALA A 140 -14.23 -1.12 22.04
C ALA A 140 -13.28 -1.64 23.15
N GLY A 141 -11.99 -1.35 23.02
CA GLY A 141 -10.94 -1.75 23.96
C GLY A 141 -9.92 -2.76 23.42
N GLU A 142 -10.13 -3.30 22.22
CA GLU A 142 -9.08 -4.04 21.50
C GLU A 142 -8.07 -3.04 20.92
N ASP A 143 -6.77 -3.31 21.12
CA ASP A 143 -5.70 -2.47 20.58
C ASP A 143 -5.40 -2.88 19.14
N PRO A 144 -5.50 -1.98 18.14
CA PRO A 144 -5.11 -2.29 16.77
C PRO A 144 -3.68 -2.83 16.65
N ALA A 145 -2.77 -2.45 17.55
CA ALA A 145 -1.39 -2.93 17.57
C ALA A 145 -1.28 -4.45 17.77
N ASP A 146 -2.26 -5.09 18.43
CA ASP A 146 -2.29 -6.55 18.64
C ASP A 146 -2.48 -7.33 17.32
N TYR A 147 -2.92 -6.66 16.26
CA TYR A 147 -3.09 -7.21 14.91
C TYR A 147 -1.93 -6.86 13.98
N GLU A 148 -0.91 -6.16 14.49
CA GLU A 148 0.25 -5.76 13.72
C GLU A 148 1.43 -6.70 13.94
N SER A 149 2.19 -6.90 12.89
CA SER A 149 3.49 -7.56 12.89
C SER A 149 4.45 -6.61 12.20
N LEU A 150 4.82 -5.54 12.93
CA LEU A 150 5.69 -4.48 12.44
C LEU A 150 7.15 -4.79 12.77
N ASP A 151 7.64 -6.00 12.47
CA ASP A 151 9.05 -6.33 12.71
C ASP A 151 9.94 -5.39 11.88
N THR A 152 10.40 -4.33 12.53
CA THR A 152 11.30 -3.31 11.98
C THR A 152 12.72 -3.82 11.78
N ASP A 153 12.98 -5.08 12.16
CA ASP A 153 14.29 -5.72 12.12
C ASP A 153 14.47 -6.65 10.91
N SER A 154 13.71 -6.47 9.83
CA SER A 154 14.02 -7.09 8.54
C SER A 154 15.21 -6.38 7.91
N PRO A 155 16.41 -7.00 7.84
CA PRO A 155 17.59 -6.37 7.30
C PRO A 155 17.53 -6.43 5.77
N ASP A 156 16.80 -5.53 5.10
CA ASP A 156 17.06 -5.16 3.68
C ASP A 156 16.08 -4.10 3.09
N PHE A 157 15.68 -3.08 3.84
CA PHE A 157 14.84 -2.00 3.27
C PHE A 157 15.37 -0.58 3.42
N GLU A 158 16.62 -0.41 3.91
CA GLU A 158 17.29 0.91 4.03
C GLU A 158 18.30 1.24 2.91
N ALA A 159 18.46 0.40 1.88
CA ALA A 159 19.55 0.60 0.90
C ALA A 159 19.19 1.35 -0.41
N ALA A 160 17.92 1.69 -0.69
CA ALA A 160 17.54 2.28 -1.99
C ALA A 160 17.23 3.80 -1.96
N GLU A 161 16.97 4.41 -0.81
CA GLU A 161 16.58 5.84 -0.73
C GLU A 161 17.78 6.79 -0.48
N ALA A 162 19.01 6.38 -0.82
CA ALA A 162 20.23 7.15 -0.54
C ALA A 162 21.06 7.56 -1.78
N SER A 163 20.61 7.32 -3.02
CA SER A 163 21.39 7.66 -4.22
C SER A 163 20.62 8.55 -5.19
N GLY A 164 20.32 9.77 -4.75
CA GLY A 164 19.75 10.83 -5.57
C GLY A 164 20.22 12.22 -5.15
N GLY A 165 21.53 12.44 -5.09
CA GLY A 165 22.12 13.75 -4.79
C GLY A 165 23.42 13.97 -5.56
N THR A 166 23.32 14.39 -6.82
CA THR A 166 24.43 15.00 -7.56
C THR A 166 24.15 16.48 -7.85
N THR A 167 25.24 17.23 -7.97
CA THR A 167 25.41 18.68 -8.22
C THR A 167 25.56 19.48 -6.91
N GLY A 168 26.71 20.07 -6.54
CA GLY A 168 27.82 20.62 -7.32
C GLY A 168 27.83 22.13 -7.12
N VAL A 169 28.87 22.68 -6.47
CA VAL A 169 29.24 24.11 -6.60
C VAL A 169 30.77 24.23 -6.54
N ASP A 170 31.33 24.59 -7.69
CA ASP A 170 32.66 25.18 -7.86
C ASP A 170 32.83 26.44 -7.00
N GLY A 171 34.07 26.67 -6.57
CA GLY A 171 34.58 27.90 -5.97
C GLY A 171 36.10 27.85 -5.87
#